data_AF-A0A842V671-F1
#
_entry.id   AF-A0A842V671-F1
#
_cell.length_a   1.000
_cell.length_b   1.000
_cell.length_c   1.000
_cell.angle_alpha   90.00
_cell.angle_beta   90.00
_cell.angle_gamma   90.00
#
_symmetry.space_group_name_H-M   'P 1'
#
loop_
_entity.id
_entity.type
_entity.pdbx_description
1 polymer ?
#
loop_
_entity_poly.entity_id
_entity_poly.type
_entity_poly.pdbx_seq_one_letter_code
_entity_poly.pdbx_strand_id
1 'polypeptide(L)' 'MKDLTKYEKARIIGARALQIAQGAPLLIKKPEKVMDPVRIAVLEFEASKIPINIQRPE' A
#
# COMPACT_ATOMS: atom_id res chain seq x y z
N MET A 1 -3.14 -9.32 -9.34
CA MET A 1 -2.87 -9.71 -7.94
C MET A 1 -3.84 -10.80 -7.50
N LYS A 2 -3.84 -11.99 -8.14
CA LYS A 2 -4.94 -12.95 -7.92
C LYS A 2 -4.75 -13.94 -6.77
N ASP A 3 -3.57 -14.04 -6.15
CA ASP A 3 -3.35 -14.96 -5.02
C ASP A 3 -2.40 -14.38 -3.97
N LEU A 4 -2.84 -13.33 -3.27
CA LEU A 4 -2.16 -12.82 -2.07
C LEU A 4 -2.74 -13.47 -0.83
N THR A 5 -1.89 -14.04 0.01
CA THR A 5 -2.32 -14.47 1.35
C THR A 5 -2.74 -13.26 2.18
N LYS A 6 -3.59 -13.48 3.19
CA LYS A 6 -3.96 -12.42 4.15
C LYS A 6 -2.75 -11.76 4.80
N TYR A 7 -1.66 -12.51 4.97
CA TYR A 7 -0.40 -12.04 5.55
C TYR A 7 0.38 -11.14 4.59
N GLU A 8 0.53 -11.57 3.33
CA GLU A 8 1.17 -10.77 2.29
C GLU A 8 0.42 -9.46 2.07
N LYS A 9 -0.91 -9.52 1.99
CA LYS A 9 -1.75 -8.32 1.86
C LYS A 9 -1.52 -7.34 3.01
N ALA A 10 -1.55 -7.83 4.25
CA ALA A 10 -1.29 -6.99 5.43
C ALA A 10 0.13 -6.40 5.40
N ARG A 11 1.14 -7.19 5.00
CA ARG A 11 2.54 -6.74 4.93
C ARG A 11 2.75 -5.64 3.90
N ILE A 12 2.16 -5.76 2.72
CA ILE A 12 2.23 -4.76 1.64
C ILE A 12 1.61 -3.43 2.10
N ILE A 13 0.40 -3.49 2.66
CA ILE A 13 -0.31 -2.31 3.14
C ILE A 13 0.49 -1.64 4.27
N GLY A 14 1.02 -2.41 5.22
CA GLY A 14 1.84 -1.88 6.33
C GLY A 14 3.13 -1.24 5.85
N ALA A 15 3.87 -1.89 4.96
CA ALA A 15 5.10 -1.35 4.39
C ALA A 15 4.83 -0.05 3.61
N ARG A 16 3.75 -0.02 2.82
CA ARG A 16 3.37 1.16 2.06
C ARG A 16 2.90 2.31 2.96
N ALA A 17 2.14 2.02 4.02
CA ALA A 17 1.72 3.02 5.00
C ALA A 17 2.93 3.68 5.68
N LEU A 18 3.99 2.91 5.98
CA LEU A 18 5.23 3.46 6.53
C LEU A 18 5.92 4.41 5.54
N GLN A 19 6.01 4.02 4.26
CA GLN A 19 6.59 4.90 3.22
C GLN A 19 5.84 6.24 3.14
N ILE A 20 4.50 6.20 3.19
CA ILE A 20 3.66 7.39 3.16
C ILE A 20 3.89 8.25 4.41
N ALA A 21 3.99 7.64 5.59
CA ALA A 21 4.31 8.34 6.84
C ALA A 21 5.69 9.02 6.81
N GLN A 22 6.64 8.45 6.05
CA GLN A 22 7.97 9.02 5.82
C GLN A 22 7.98 10.12 4.73
N GLY A 23 6.83 10.50 4.18
CA GLY A 23 6.73 11.56 3.18
C GLY A 23 6.95 11.09 1.73
N ALA A 24 6.90 9.79 1.46
CA ALA A 24 6.98 9.27 0.10
C ALA A 24 5.82 9.78 -0.80
N PRO A 25 6.06 9.98 -2.10
CA PRO A 25 5.03 10.45 -3.02
C PRO A 25 3.90 9.42 -3.19
N LEU A 26 2.68 9.94 -3.28
CA LEU A 26 1.46 9.16 -3.53
C LEU A 26 1.24 8.99 -5.03
N LEU A 27 0.82 7.79 -5.43
CA LEU A 27 0.54 7.43 -6.82
C LEU A 27 -0.96 7.56 -7.16
N ILE A 28 -1.77 7.91 -6.17
CA ILE A 28 -3.20 8.22 -6.29
C ILE A 28 -3.45 9.70 -6.00
N LYS A 29 -4.59 10.22 -6.46
CA LYS A 29 -5.04 11.57 -6.09
C LYS A 29 -5.21 11.64 -4.58
N LYS A 30 -4.53 12.59 -3.93
CA LYS A 30 -4.70 12.90 -2.50
C LYS A 30 -6.19 13.17 -2.23
N PRO A 31 -6.89 12.33 -1.44
CA PRO A 31 -8.20 12.71 -0.96
C PRO A 31 -7.99 13.83 0.05
N GLU A 32 -8.59 15.01 -0.16
CA GLU A 32 -8.42 16.20 0.69
C GLU A 32 -8.75 15.96 2.18
N LYS A 33 -9.42 14.86 2.52
CA LYS A 33 -9.91 14.53 3.87
C LYS A 33 -9.26 13.30 4.52
N VAL A 34 -8.38 12.57 3.84
CA VAL A 34 -7.79 11.34 4.38
C VAL A 34 -6.33 11.60 4.75
N MET A 35 -6.07 11.84 6.04
CA MET A 35 -4.71 12.04 6.58
C MET A 35 -4.04 10.74 7.05
N ASP A 36 -4.78 9.63 7.17
CA ASP A 36 -4.23 8.38 7.68
C ASP A 36 -3.38 7.65 6.62
N PRO A 37 -2.07 7.43 6.85
CA PRO A 37 -1.18 6.75 5.90
C PRO A 37 -1.66 5.34 5.55
N VAL A 38 -2.26 4.63 6.52
CA VAL A 38 -2.82 3.28 6.32
C VAL A 38 -4.00 3.32 5.36
N ARG A 39 -4.89 4.30 5.49
CA ARG A 39 -6.06 4.41 4.63
C ARG A 39 -5.66 4.75 3.20
N ILE A 40 -4.66 5.61 3.03
CA ILE A 40 -4.07 5.93 1.72
C ILE A 40 -3.43 4.68 1.10
N ALA A 41 -2.67 3.90 1.88
CA ALA A 41 -2.08 2.65 1.41
C ALA A 41 -3.14 1.64 0.96
N VAL A 42 -4.28 1.53 1.67
CA VAL A 42 -5.39 0.66 1.25
C VAL A 42 -5.99 1.12 -0.09
N LEU A 43 -6.20 2.42 -0.26
CA LEU A 43 -6.72 2.97 -1.52
C LEU A 43 -5.74 2.73 -2.69
N GLU A 44 -4.44 2.86 -2.47
CA GLU A 44 -3.44 2.53 -3.49
C GLU A 44 -3.41 1.03 -3.80
N PHE A 45 -3.62 0.17 -2.81
CA PHE A 45 -3.72 -1.28 -2.99
C PHE A 45 -4.93 -1.64 -3.85
N GLU A 46 -6.11 -1.06 -3.55
CA GLU A 46 -7.34 -1.26 -4.32
C GLU A 46 -7.20 -0.74 -5.76
N ALA A 47 -6.48 0.36 -5.95
CA ALA A 47 -6.14 0.89 -7.27
C ALA A 47 -5.05 0.08 -8.00
N SER A 48 -4.50 -0.98 -7.37
CA SER A 48 -3.38 -1.80 -7.89
C SER A 48 -2.15 -0.97 -8.28
N LYS A 49 -1.91 0.17 -7.60
CA LYS A 49 -0.80 1.09 -7.89
C LYS A 49 0.36 1.00 -6.88
N ILE A 50 0.36 0.01 -5.99
CA ILE A 50 1.43 -0.08 -4.98
C ILE A 50 2.74 -0.53 -5.62
N PRO A 51 3.85 0.21 -5.40
CA PRO A 51 5.16 -0.11 -5.95
C PRO A 51 5.91 -1.13 -5.07
N ILE A 52 5.28 -2.26 -4.75
CA ILE A 52 5.86 -3.31 -3.92
C ILE A 52 5.63 -4.65 -4.60
N ASN A 53 6.71 -5.35 -4.92
CA ASN A 53 6.69 -6.72 -5.40
C ASN A 53 6.95 -7.69 -4.24
N ILE A 54 6.33 -8.86 -4.32
CA ILE A 54 6.52 -9.93 -3.35
C ILE A 54 7.48 -10.93 -3.95
N GLN A 55 8.56 -11.22 -3.22
CA GLN A 55 9.42 -12.35 -3.51
C GLN A 55 9.10 -13.44 -2.51
N ARG A 56 8.65 -14.59 -3.03
CA ARG A 56 8.46 -15.80 -2.24
C ARG A 56 9.79 -16.57 -2.30
N PRO A 57 10.37 -16.97 -1.16
CA PRO A 57 11.45 -17.94 -1.20
C PRO A 57 10.85 -19.24 -1.76
N GLU A 58 11.43 -19.74 -2.85
CA GLU A 58 11.22 -21.13 -3.30
C GLU A 58 11.80 -22.12 -2.29
#